data_AF-A0A562I3N5-F1
#
_entry.id   AF-A0A562I3N5-F1
#
_cell.length_a   1.000
_cell.length_b   1.000
_cell.length_c   1.000
_cell.angle_alpha   90.00
_cell.angle_beta   90.00
_cell.angle_gamma   90.00
#
_symmetry.space_group_name_H-M   'P 1'
#
loop_
_entity.id
_entity.type
_entity.pdbx_description
1 polymer ?
#
loop_
_entity_poly.entity_id
_entity_poly.type
_entity_poly.pdbx_seq_one_letter_code
_entity_poly.pdbx_strand_id
1 'polypeptide(L)'
;MPAQPWEFGPVGDSAWRHLPEAREEIKDLVCTELQDAIDEDRAPEPVDQHNYALHAVGPLVRDLGLVELDLDLVRRFCLFCRDLLGYTGPDEYEVSHVLGMYVLDGLDGPPVVRVIRQVDPGLIELVRARFPGMWAEE
;
A
#
# COMPACT_ATOMS: atom_id res chain seq x y z
N MET A 1 -19.42 -22.73 -12.69
CA MET A 1 -19.19 -21.60 -11.76
C MET A 1 -18.47 -20.52 -12.55
N PRO A 2 -18.88 -19.25 -12.51
CA PRO A 2 -17.98 -18.19 -12.98
C PRO A 2 -16.69 -18.27 -12.16
N ALA A 3 -15.54 -18.15 -12.82
CA ALA A 3 -14.27 -18.04 -12.10
C ALA A 3 -14.37 -16.83 -11.19
N GLN A 4 -14.21 -17.05 -9.88
CA GLN A 4 -14.09 -15.95 -8.94
C GLN A 4 -12.82 -15.19 -9.34
N PRO A 5 -12.86 -13.85 -9.48
CA PRO A 5 -11.66 -13.09 -9.73
C PRO A 5 -10.62 -13.45 -8.67
N TRP A 6 -9.37 -13.65 -9.07
CA TRP A 6 -8.29 -13.73 -8.10
C TRP A 6 -8.18 -12.37 -7.41
N GLU A 7 -8.21 -12.40 -6.08
CA GLU A 7 -8.04 -11.25 -5.20
C GLU A 7 -6.69 -11.41 -4.51
N PHE A 8 -5.90 -10.33 -4.49
CA PHE A 8 -4.63 -10.25 -3.75
C PHE A 8 -4.87 -9.75 -2.31
N GLY A 9 -6.13 -9.52 -1.94
CA GLY A 9 -6.54 -8.85 -0.72
C GLY A 9 -6.33 -7.33 -0.77
N PRO A 10 -6.75 -6.58 0.25
CA PRO A 10 -7.00 -5.14 0.12
C PRO A 10 -5.78 -4.31 -0.30
N VAL A 11 -4.60 -4.60 0.26
CA VAL A 11 -3.33 -3.94 -0.09
C VAL A 11 -2.88 -4.35 -1.49
N GLY A 12 -2.84 -5.65 -1.78
CA GLY A 12 -2.44 -6.17 -3.09
C GLY A 12 -3.34 -5.66 -4.23
N ASP A 13 -4.66 -5.68 -4.03
CA ASP A 13 -5.64 -5.24 -5.02
C ASP A 13 -5.57 -3.72 -5.25
N SER A 14 -5.40 -2.94 -4.18
CA SER A 14 -5.24 -1.49 -4.28
C SER A 14 -3.93 -1.12 -4.96
N ALA A 15 -2.83 -1.82 -4.62
CA ALA A 15 -1.54 -1.62 -5.27
C ALA A 15 -1.61 -1.99 -6.75
N TRP A 16 -2.20 -3.14 -7.10
CA TRP A 16 -2.39 -3.56 -8.49
C TRP A 16 -3.17 -2.53 -9.32
N ARG A 17 -4.19 -1.91 -8.71
CA ARG A 17 -5.05 -0.92 -9.36
C ARG A 17 -4.33 0.41 -9.59
N HIS A 18 -3.64 0.93 -8.58
CA HIS A 18 -3.13 2.31 -8.58
C HIS A 18 -1.64 2.41 -8.92
N LEU A 19 -0.86 1.36 -8.70
CA LEU A 19 0.59 1.36 -8.86
C LEU A 19 0.99 0.30 -9.91
N PRO A 20 0.89 0.59 -11.22
CA PRO A 20 1.33 -0.31 -12.27
C PRO A 20 2.77 -0.81 -12.09
N GLU A 21 3.65 0.02 -11.51
CA GLU A 21 5.04 -0.30 -11.21
C GLU A 21 5.17 -1.44 -10.17
N ALA A 22 4.18 -1.62 -9.30
CA ALA A 22 4.16 -2.66 -8.28
C ALA A 22 3.78 -4.04 -8.85
N ARG A 23 3.23 -4.11 -10.07
CA ARG A 23 2.62 -5.35 -10.59
C ARG A 23 3.62 -6.48 -10.83
N GLU A 24 4.83 -6.15 -11.28
CA GLU A 24 5.87 -7.16 -11.47
C GLU A 24 6.27 -7.77 -10.12
N GLU A 25 6.44 -6.94 -9.09
CA GLU A 25 6.76 -7.42 -7.74
C GLU A 25 5.60 -8.22 -7.14
N ILE A 26 4.34 -7.77 -7.30
CA ILE A 26 3.15 -8.54 -6.89
C ILE A 26 3.14 -9.92 -7.53
N LYS A 27 3.42 -9.99 -8.84
CA LYS A 27 3.50 -11.25 -9.57
C LYS A 27 4.62 -12.13 -9.01
N ASP A 28 5.79 -11.58 -8.73
CA ASP A 28 6.92 -12.34 -8.19
C ASP A 28 6.64 -12.87 -6.77
N LEU A 29 5.98 -12.07 -5.90
CA LEU A 29 5.52 -12.52 -4.58
C LEU A 29 4.54 -13.68 -4.69
N VAL A 30 3.54 -13.58 -5.58
CA VAL A 30 2.56 -14.66 -5.81
C VAL A 30 3.23 -15.90 -6.37
N CYS A 31 4.16 -15.75 -7.33
CA CYS A 31 4.92 -16.88 -7.87
C CYS A 31 5.80 -17.55 -6.79
N THR A 32 6.38 -16.78 -5.89
CA THR A 32 7.19 -17.30 -4.78
C THR A 32 6.33 -18.12 -3.82
N GLU A 33 5.20 -17.58 -3.36
CA GLU A 33 4.28 -18.31 -2.48
C GLU A 33 3.72 -19.59 -3.13
N LEU A 34 3.42 -19.55 -4.44
CA LEU A 34 3.02 -20.75 -5.18
C LEU A 34 4.13 -21.80 -5.23
N GLN A 35 5.38 -21.38 -5.44
CA GLN A 35 6.52 -22.29 -5.48
C GLN A 35 6.80 -22.88 -4.09
N ASP A 36 6.76 -22.07 -3.04
CA ASP A 36 6.95 -22.51 -1.66
C ASP A 36 5.86 -23.52 -1.25
N ALA A 37 4.61 -23.28 -1.62
CA ALA A 37 3.51 -24.20 -1.37
C ALA A 37 3.71 -25.57 -2.07
N ILE A 38 4.24 -25.56 -3.30
CA ILE A 38 4.58 -26.79 -4.03
C ILE A 38 5.73 -27.52 -3.33
N ASP A 39 6.77 -26.80 -2.94
CA ASP A 39 7.97 -27.38 -2.32
C ASP A 39 7.65 -27.98 -0.93
N GLU A 40 6.68 -27.41 -0.23
CA GLU A 40 6.20 -27.87 1.08
C GLU A 40 5.03 -28.86 1.02
N ASP A 41 4.55 -29.24 -0.17
CA ASP A 41 3.37 -30.10 -0.39
C ASP A 41 2.12 -29.61 0.37
N ARG A 42 1.89 -28.29 0.34
CA ARG A 42 0.72 -27.64 0.94
C ARG A 42 -0.11 -26.91 -0.12
N ALA A 43 -1.33 -26.55 0.26
CA ALA A 43 -2.12 -25.62 -0.55
C ALA A 43 -1.49 -24.22 -0.49
N PRO A 44 -1.48 -23.46 -1.60
CA PRO A 44 -1.01 -22.09 -1.59
C PRO A 44 -1.92 -21.21 -0.74
N GLU A 45 -1.32 -20.31 0.00
CA GLU A 45 -2.02 -19.34 0.83
C GLU A 45 -1.99 -17.96 0.16
N PRO A 46 -2.90 -17.04 0.50
CA PRO A 46 -2.80 -15.66 0.05
C PRO A 46 -1.50 -15.03 0.57
N VAL A 47 -0.80 -14.30 -0.29
CA VAL A 47 0.35 -13.49 0.13
C VAL A 47 -0.10 -12.47 1.18
N ASP A 48 0.67 -12.38 2.27
CA ASP A 48 0.43 -11.45 3.38
C ASP A 48 0.36 -9.98 2.90
N GLN A 49 -0.61 -9.22 3.43
CA GLN A 49 -0.78 -7.79 3.17
C GLN A 49 0.49 -6.98 3.50
N HIS A 50 1.22 -7.39 4.53
CA HIS A 50 2.52 -6.86 4.90
C HIS A 50 3.57 -7.01 3.80
N ASN A 51 3.62 -8.18 3.14
CA ASN A 51 4.59 -8.43 2.07
C ASN A 51 4.32 -7.52 0.86
N TYR A 52 3.05 -7.29 0.50
CA TYR A 52 2.72 -6.30 -0.52
C TYR A 52 3.15 -4.88 -0.14
N ALA A 53 2.89 -4.47 1.11
CA ALA A 53 3.29 -3.15 1.57
C ALA A 53 4.82 -2.96 1.54
N LEU A 54 5.58 -3.93 2.04
CA LEU A 54 7.04 -3.83 2.11
C LEU A 54 7.74 -3.95 0.75
N HIS A 55 7.36 -4.94 -0.03
CA HIS A 55 8.11 -5.32 -1.23
C HIS A 55 7.58 -4.63 -2.47
N ALA A 56 6.26 -4.52 -2.62
CA ALA A 56 5.67 -3.95 -3.84
C ALA A 56 5.43 -2.43 -3.74
N VAL A 57 4.95 -1.94 -2.59
CA VAL A 57 4.62 -0.50 -2.42
C VAL A 57 5.82 0.28 -1.89
N GLY A 58 6.48 -0.21 -0.84
CA GLY A 58 7.57 0.47 -0.14
C GLY A 58 8.65 1.05 -1.05
N PRO A 59 9.21 0.30 -2.02
CA PRO A 59 10.26 0.80 -2.90
C PRO A 59 9.82 1.95 -3.81
N LEU A 60 8.53 2.04 -4.13
CA LEU A 60 8.00 3.10 -4.97
C LEU A 60 7.85 4.42 -4.22
N VAL A 61 7.65 4.36 -2.90
CA VAL A 61 7.22 5.53 -2.11
C VAL A 61 8.28 6.04 -1.13
N ARG A 62 9.30 5.23 -0.82
CA ARG A 62 10.35 5.55 0.15
C ARG A 62 11.11 6.84 -0.18
N ASP A 63 11.29 7.13 -1.46
CA ASP A 63 12.07 8.28 -1.92
C ASP A 63 11.20 9.49 -2.32
N LEU A 64 9.88 9.43 -2.04
CA LEU A 64 8.99 10.55 -2.33
C LEU A 64 9.48 11.82 -1.64
N GLY A 65 9.62 12.91 -2.41
CA GLY A 65 10.10 14.19 -1.90
C GLY A 65 11.61 14.28 -1.65
N LEU A 66 12.39 13.22 -1.88
CA LEU A 66 13.85 13.21 -1.78
C LEU A 66 14.56 13.26 -3.14
N VAL A 67 13.87 12.89 -4.22
CA VAL A 67 14.36 12.92 -5.61
C VAL A 67 13.50 13.82 -6.50
N GLU A 68 13.84 13.91 -7.80
CA GLU A 68 12.98 14.61 -8.77
C GLU A 68 11.56 14.03 -8.72
N LEU A 69 10.61 14.93 -8.47
CA LEU A 69 9.31 14.55 -7.96
C LEU A 69 8.36 14.13 -9.08
N ASP A 70 7.97 12.85 -9.09
CA ASP A 70 6.89 12.35 -9.93
C ASP A 70 5.53 12.61 -9.26
N LEU A 71 4.87 13.70 -9.67
CA LEU A 71 3.54 14.08 -9.17
C LEU A 71 2.44 13.08 -9.54
N ASP A 72 2.60 12.33 -10.63
CA ASP A 72 1.61 11.32 -11.02
C ASP A 72 1.71 10.11 -10.08
N LEU A 73 2.92 9.66 -9.76
CA LEU A 73 3.15 8.64 -8.74
C LEU A 73 2.57 9.04 -7.38
N VAL A 74 2.81 10.29 -6.95
CA VAL A 74 2.22 10.82 -5.70
C VAL A 74 0.69 10.77 -5.75
N ARG A 75 0.06 11.17 -6.86
CA ARG A 75 -1.40 11.13 -7.00
C ARG A 75 -1.93 9.70 -6.89
N ARG A 76 -1.29 8.75 -7.55
CA ARG A 76 -1.65 7.33 -7.50
C ARG A 76 -1.44 6.74 -6.11
N PHE A 77 -0.37 7.13 -5.42
CA PHE A 77 -0.15 6.78 -4.03
C PHE A 77 -1.24 7.34 -3.10
N CYS A 78 -1.68 8.58 -3.30
CA CYS A 78 -2.79 9.14 -2.52
C CYS A 78 -4.10 8.36 -2.73
N LEU A 79 -4.39 7.94 -3.97
CA LEU A 79 -5.56 7.09 -4.27
C LEU A 79 -5.45 5.72 -3.60
N PHE A 80 -4.28 5.11 -3.65
CA PHE A 80 -3.98 3.87 -2.92
C PHE A 80 -4.26 4.02 -1.42
N CYS A 81 -3.74 5.08 -0.78
CA CYS A 81 -3.98 5.32 0.65
C CYS A 81 -5.46 5.54 0.96
N ARG A 82 -6.20 6.24 0.11
CA ARG A 82 -7.64 6.45 0.28
C ARG A 82 -8.44 5.15 0.21
N ASP A 83 -8.12 4.28 -0.74
CA ASP A 83 -8.79 2.97 -0.86
C ASP A 83 -8.59 2.17 0.44
N LEU A 84 -7.38 2.15 1.00
CA LEU A 84 -7.09 1.44 2.26
C LEU A 84 -7.73 2.11 3.48
N LEU A 85 -7.74 3.45 3.57
CA LEU A 85 -8.43 4.17 4.66
C LEU A 85 -9.94 3.97 4.64
N GLY A 86 -10.51 3.83 3.45
CA GLY A 86 -11.94 3.63 3.21
C GLY A 86 -12.38 2.17 3.29
N TYR A 87 -11.46 1.23 3.50
CA TYR A 87 -11.76 -0.19 3.58
C TYR A 87 -12.52 -0.54 4.86
N THR A 88 -13.61 -1.30 4.73
CA THR A 88 -14.51 -1.69 5.85
C THR A 88 -14.82 -3.19 5.87
N GLY A 89 -13.91 -4.00 5.32
CA GLY A 89 -14.07 -5.46 5.28
C GLY A 89 -13.66 -6.16 6.59
N PRO A 90 -13.71 -7.51 6.62
CA PRO A 90 -13.52 -8.30 7.84
C PRO A 90 -12.12 -8.17 8.47
N ASP A 91 -11.12 -7.83 7.68
CA ASP A 91 -9.71 -7.61 8.02
C ASP A 91 -9.36 -6.11 8.13
N GLU A 92 -10.34 -5.22 8.32
CA GLU A 92 -10.11 -3.76 8.42
C GLU A 92 -9.01 -3.37 9.42
N TYR A 93 -8.93 -4.05 10.57
CA TYR A 93 -7.90 -3.78 11.56
C TYR A 93 -6.49 -4.07 11.02
N GLU A 94 -6.32 -5.20 10.33
CA GLU A 94 -5.05 -5.60 9.73
C GLU A 94 -4.65 -4.62 8.62
N VAL A 95 -5.58 -4.29 7.72
CA VAL A 95 -5.35 -3.30 6.66
C VAL A 95 -4.97 -1.94 7.23
N SER A 96 -5.67 -1.49 8.28
CA SER A 96 -5.36 -0.24 8.96
C SER A 96 -4.00 -0.29 9.64
N HIS A 97 -3.62 -1.43 10.22
CA HIS A 97 -2.30 -1.62 10.83
C HIS A 97 -1.20 -1.59 9.77
N VAL A 98 -1.37 -2.32 8.66
CA VAL A 98 -0.39 -2.36 7.56
C VAL A 98 -0.22 -0.99 6.92
N LEU A 99 -1.32 -0.27 6.67
CA LEU A 99 -1.27 1.09 6.17
C LEU A 99 -0.46 1.99 7.12
N GLY A 100 -0.76 1.97 8.42
CA GLY A 100 -0.08 2.83 9.38
C GLY A 100 1.41 2.51 9.52
N MET A 101 1.73 1.23 9.72
CA MET A 101 3.09 0.78 10.09
C MET A 101 4.04 0.57 8.92
N TYR A 102 3.54 0.22 7.72
CA TYR A 102 4.40 -0.22 6.62
C TYR A 102 4.27 0.63 5.35
N VAL A 103 3.21 1.42 5.25
CA VAL A 103 3.01 2.33 4.11
C VAL A 103 3.27 3.77 4.51
N LEU A 104 2.67 4.24 5.61
CA LEU A 104 2.75 5.64 6.03
C LEU A 104 3.94 5.94 6.93
N ASP A 105 4.46 4.92 7.62
CA ASP A 105 5.64 5.05 8.48
C ASP A 105 6.86 5.51 7.66
N GLY A 106 7.55 6.54 8.16
CA GLY A 106 8.67 7.18 7.47
C GLY A 106 8.29 8.15 6.34
N LEU A 107 7.00 8.29 6.01
CA LEU A 107 6.48 9.29 5.05
C LEU A 107 5.92 10.54 5.73
N ASP A 108 6.13 10.68 7.03
CA ASP A 108 5.68 11.79 7.87
C ASP A 108 6.63 12.99 7.88
N GLY A 109 7.77 12.87 7.18
CA GLY A 109 8.73 13.95 7.03
C GLY A 109 8.16 15.17 6.28
N PRO A 110 8.58 16.41 6.64
CA PRO A 110 8.08 17.64 6.02
C PRO A 110 8.14 17.69 4.47
N PRO A 111 9.18 17.17 3.79
CA PRO A 111 9.22 17.16 2.32
C PRO A 111 8.08 16.34 1.70
N VAL A 112 7.82 15.16 2.25
CA VAL A 112 6.80 14.22 1.75
C VAL A 112 5.40 14.77 2.03
N VAL A 113 5.16 15.21 3.27
CA VAL A 113 3.87 15.79 3.68
C VAL A 113 3.51 17.02 2.85
N ARG A 114 4.48 17.89 2.53
CA ARG A 114 4.24 19.07 1.69
C ARG A 114 3.75 18.67 0.30
N VAL A 115 4.36 17.65 -0.30
CA VAL A 115 4.00 17.16 -1.62
C VAL A 115 2.62 16.50 -1.61
N ILE A 116 2.36 15.63 -0.64
CA ILE A 116 1.04 15.00 -0.46
C ILE A 116 -0.01 16.09 -0.28
N ARG A 117 0.25 17.16 0.49
CA ARG A 117 -0.70 18.26 0.66
C ARG A 117 -1.04 18.99 -0.65
N GLN A 118 -0.07 19.13 -1.55
CA GLN A 118 -0.31 19.78 -2.84
C GLN A 118 -1.20 18.94 -3.75
N VAL A 119 -1.08 17.61 -3.66
CA VAL A 119 -1.82 16.68 -4.52
C VAL A 119 -3.18 16.29 -3.92
N ASP A 120 -3.22 16.02 -2.63
CA ASP A 120 -4.41 15.61 -1.90
C ASP A 120 -4.37 16.10 -0.43
N PRO A 121 -4.78 17.34 -0.16
CA PRO A 121 -4.81 17.87 1.19
C PRO A 121 -5.82 17.14 2.09
N GLY A 122 -6.88 16.56 1.51
CA GLY A 122 -7.90 15.84 2.27
C GLY A 122 -7.37 14.52 2.84
N LEU A 123 -6.40 13.90 2.18
CA LEU A 123 -5.76 12.68 2.68
C LEU A 123 -5.05 12.91 4.02
N ILE A 124 -4.41 14.07 4.20
CA ILE A 124 -3.71 14.40 5.46
C ILE A 124 -4.68 14.42 6.63
N GLU A 125 -5.84 15.04 6.45
CA GLU A 125 -6.86 15.12 7.50
C GLU A 125 -7.44 13.74 7.83
N LEU A 126 -7.62 12.87 6.82
CA LEU A 126 -8.06 11.49 7.05
C LEU A 126 -7.01 10.68 7.81
N VAL A 127 -5.73 10.80 7.45
CA VAL A 127 -4.62 10.13 8.13
C VAL A 127 -4.52 10.59 9.59
N ARG A 128 -4.61 11.89 9.86
CA ARG A 128 -4.59 12.43 11.24
C ARG A 128 -5.77 11.95 12.08
N ALA A 129 -6.95 11.86 11.49
CA ALA A 129 -8.14 11.37 12.19
C ALA A 129 -8.03 9.87 12.52
N ARG A 130 -7.48 9.07 11.61
CA ARG A 130 -7.31 7.61 11.80
C ARG A 130 -6.10 7.27 12.67
N PHE A 131 -5.01 8.03 12.57
CA PHE A 131 -3.74 7.79 13.22
C PHE A 131 -3.22 9.06 13.91
N PRO A 132 -3.70 9.34 15.13
CA PRO A 132 -3.29 10.53 15.86
C PRO A 132 -1.77 10.59 16.07
N GLY A 133 -1.15 11.72 15.69
CA GLY A 133 0.29 11.95 15.83
C GLY A 133 1.10 11.77 14.54
N MET A 134 0.56 11.10 13.52
CA MET A 134 1.21 11.04 12.19
C MET A 134 0.98 12.32 11.40
N TRP A 135 2.00 12.73 10.63
CA TRP A 135 1.97 13.90 9.73
C TRP A 135 1.60 15.20 10.45
N ALA A 136 1.89 15.28 11.76
CA ALA A 136 1.83 16.53 12.50
C ALA A 136 2.92 17.44 11.95
N GLU A 137 2.55 18.68 11.60
CA GLU A 137 3.55 19.68 11.28
C GLU A 137 4.23 20.10 12.58
N GLU A 138 5.56 20.06 12.63
CA GLU A 138 6.32 20.85 13.61
C GLU A 138 6.10 22.36 13.41
#